data_AF-A0A0F8XSI1-F1
#
_entry.id   AF-A0A0F8XSI1-F1
#
_cell.length_a   1.000
_cell.length_b   1.000
_cell.length_c   1.000
_cell.angle_alpha   90.00
_cell.angle_beta   90.00
_cell.angle_gamma   90.00
#
_symmetry.space_group_name_H-M   'P 1'
#
loop_
_entity.id
_entity.type
_entity.pdbx_description
1 polymer ?
#
loop_
_entity_poly.entity_id
_entity_poly.type
_entity_poly.pdbx_seq_one_letter_code
_entity_poly.pdbx_strand_id
1 'polypeptide(L)'
;MSKSSVLAVLALIVGASGVGLGAYQILLVTPSQSGIKNTWYSFDKGSHYAGQAPLDIAIDSLLIIFSVSSGESVYLHFNTMLHVPGSVSFIFNFVVDSVILSGSLYPDWIIEQTNSTLAVSLQLSLDSVSAGVHNVTIGIYSRDAVNYISSSSLLVQTYIH
;
A
#
# COMPACT_ATOMS: atom_id res chain seq x y z
N MET A 1 22.75 -46.51 -45.56
CA MET A 1 22.67 -46.37 -44.09
C MET A 1 22.88 -44.93 -43.60
N SER A 2 22.79 -43.87 -44.43
CA SER A 2 23.14 -42.49 -44.04
C SER A 2 22.01 -41.63 -43.45
N LYS A 3 20.73 -42.03 -43.58
CA LYS A 3 19.58 -41.20 -43.17
C LYS A 3 19.32 -41.20 -41.65
N SER A 4 19.69 -42.27 -40.94
CA SER A 4 19.47 -42.42 -39.50
C SER A 4 20.46 -41.59 -38.67
N SER A 5 21.73 -41.55 -39.08
CA SER A 5 22.78 -40.83 -38.35
C SER A 5 22.59 -39.31 -38.36
N VAL A 6 22.09 -38.73 -39.47
CA VAL A 6 21.80 -37.29 -39.56
C VAL A 6 20.66 -36.89 -38.62
N LEU A 7 19.64 -37.75 -38.49
CA LEU A 7 18.51 -37.51 -37.61
C LEU A 7 18.91 -37.58 -36.13
N ALA A 8 19.80 -38.50 -35.78
CA ALA A 8 20.35 -38.62 -34.42
C ALA A 8 21.17 -37.38 -34.02
N VAL A 9 21.97 -36.83 -34.93
CA VAL A 9 22.75 -35.60 -34.68
C VAL A 9 21.83 -34.39 -34.49
N LEU A 10 20.79 -34.25 -35.32
CA LEU A 10 19.79 -33.19 -35.16
C LEU A 10 19.05 -33.29 -33.82
N ALA A 11 18.63 -34.49 -33.43
CA ALA A 11 17.98 -34.72 -32.13
C ALA A 11 18.89 -34.35 -30.95
N LEU A 12 20.19 -34.61 -31.07
CA LEU A 12 21.17 -34.28 -30.04
C LEU A 12 21.41 -32.76 -29.91
N ILE A 13 21.42 -32.04 -31.03
CA ILE A 13 21.51 -30.57 -31.05
C ILE A 13 20.26 -29.93 -30.43
N VAL A 14 19.07 -30.42 -30.77
CA VAL A 14 17.81 -29.92 -30.20
C VAL A 14 17.75 -30.20 -28.69
N GLY A 15 18.14 -31.41 -28.26
CA GLY A 15 18.22 -31.76 -26.85
C GLY A 15 19.20 -30.88 -26.08
N ALA A 16 20.42 -30.69 -26.60
CA ALA A 16 21.43 -29.83 -25.96
C ALA A 16 20.99 -28.35 -25.90
N SER A 17 20.33 -27.86 -26.95
CA SER A 17 19.80 -26.48 -27.00
C SER A 17 18.66 -26.29 -25.99
N GLY A 18 17.78 -27.29 -25.85
CA GLY A 18 16.70 -27.27 -24.85
C GLY A 18 17.24 -27.25 -23.41
N VAL A 19 18.28 -28.03 -23.12
CA VAL A 19 18.95 -28.03 -21.81
C VAL A 19 19.65 -26.69 -21.56
N GLY A 20 20.34 -26.14 -22.57
CA GLY A 20 21.00 -24.83 -22.46
C GLY A 20 20.02 -23.69 -22.20
N LEU A 21 18.89 -23.67 -22.90
CA LEU A 21 17.82 -22.68 -22.68
C LEU A 21 17.12 -22.87 -21.32
N GLY A 22 16.89 -24.11 -20.89
CA GLY A 22 16.33 -24.41 -19.58
C GLY A 22 17.25 -23.98 -18.42
N ALA A 23 18.55 -24.25 -18.54
CA ALA A 23 19.55 -23.81 -17.57
C ALA A 23 19.71 -22.28 -17.55
N TYR A 24 19.65 -21.63 -18.71
CA TYR A 24 19.66 -20.16 -18.81
C TYR A 24 18.49 -19.52 -18.04
N GLN A 25 17.28 -20.08 -18.17
CA GLN A 25 16.14 -19.55 -17.42
C GLN A 25 16.28 -19.71 -15.91
N ILE A 26 16.83 -20.84 -15.43
CA ILE A 26 16.99 -21.08 -13.99
C ILE A 26 18.10 -20.19 -13.40
N LEU A 27 19.22 -20.04 -14.11
CA LEU A 27 20.43 -19.38 -13.59
C LEU A 27 20.46 -17.87 -13.80
N LEU A 28 19.82 -17.35 -14.85
CA LEU A 28 19.93 -15.94 -15.25
C LEU A 28 18.59 -15.21 -15.28
N VAL A 29 17.47 -15.94 -15.30
CA VAL A 29 16.10 -15.39 -15.27
C VAL A 29 15.41 -15.78 -13.96
N THR A 30 16.17 -15.85 -12.87
CA THR A 30 15.53 -15.78 -11.55
C THR A 30 14.96 -14.36 -11.44
N PRO A 31 13.64 -14.17 -11.38
CA PRO A 31 13.10 -12.83 -11.24
C PRO A 31 13.71 -12.21 -9.98
N SER A 32 14.17 -10.96 -10.10
CA SER A 32 14.37 -10.11 -8.93
C SER A 32 13.15 -10.32 -8.04
N GLN A 33 13.35 -10.64 -6.76
CA GLN A 33 12.27 -11.08 -5.87
C GLN A 33 11.21 -9.97 -5.72
N SER A 34 10.33 -9.82 -6.69
CA SER A 34 9.21 -8.89 -6.70
C SER A 34 8.13 -9.44 -5.79
N GLY A 35 7.48 -8.57 -5.04
CA GLY A 35 6.40 -8.94 -4.14
C GLY A 35 6.53 -8.31 -2.77
N ILE A 36 5.54 -8.63 -1.93
CA ILE A 36 5.43 -8.12 -0.56
C ILE A 36 6.59 -8.65 0.27
N LYS A 37 7.27 -7.73 0.95
CA LYS A 37 8.40 -8.01 1.84
C LYS A 37 7.95 -8.06 3.29
N ASN A 38 7.21 -7.04 3.72
CA ASN A 38 6.72 -6.94 5.07
C ASN A 38 5.28 -6.43 5.09
N THR A 39 4.55 -6.74 6.15
CA THR A 39 3.18 -6.26 6.35
C THR A 39 2.95 -5.96 7.83
N TRP A 40 2.37 -4.81 8.10
CA TRP A 40 1.95 -4.36 9.41
C TRP A 40 0.45 -4.05 9.37
N TYR A 41 -0.21 -4.25 10.50
CA TYR A 41 -1.64 -4.06 10.63
C TYR A 41 -1.96 -3.50 12.02
N SER A 42 -2.80 -2.47 12.06
CA SER A 42 -3.40 -1.94 13.27
C SER A 42 -4.92 -1.87 13.10
N PHE A 43 -5.62 -2.09 14.21
CA PHE A 43 -7.07 -2.03 14.25
C PHE A 43 -7.52 -1.38 15.54
N ASP A 44 -8.44 -0.43 15.40
CA ASP A 44 -9.04 0.27 16.51
C ASP A 44 -10.58 0.26 16.40
N LYS A 45 -11.24 -0.13 17.48
CA LYS A 45 -12.70 -0.14 17.60
C LYS A 45 -13.26 1.19 18.10
N GLY A 46 -12.40 2.08 18.59
CA GLY A 46 -12.79 3.38 19.15
C GLY A 46 -13.47 4.29 18.15
N SER A 47 -14.16 5.30 18.68
CA SER A 47 -14.70 6.41 17.90
C SER A 47 -13.77 7.60 18.00
N HIS A 48 -13.39 8.17 16.85
CA HIS A 48 -12.53 9.35 16.75
C HIS A 48 -13.29 10.47 16.07
N TYR A 49 -13.60 11.50 16.85
CA TYR A 49 -14.22 12.71 16.34
C TYR A 49 -13.20 13.50 15.52
N ALA A 50 -13.63 14.01 14.38
CA ALA A 50 -12.78 14.82 13.53
C ALA A 50 -12.41 16.14 14.23
N GLY A 51 -11.17 16.57 14.02
CA GLY A 51 -10.75 17.91 14.43
C GLY A 51 -11.55 18.96 13.67
N GLN A 52 -11.78 20.10 14.31
CA GLN A 52 -12.34 21.25 13.63
C GLN A 52 -11.27 21.84 12.71
N ALA A 53 -11.59 21.93 11.41
CA ALA A 53 -10.68 22.48 10.40
C ALA A 53 -10.08 23.82 10.88
N PRO A 54 -8.76 24.04 10.74
CA PRO A 54 -7.79 23.28 9.96
C PRO A 54 -6.93 22.29 10.78
N LEU A 55 -7.37 21.89 11.98
CA LEU A 55 -6.57 21.03 12.85
C LEU A 55 -6.82 19.55 12.54
N ASP A 56 -5.81 18.88 12.00
CA ASP A 56 -5.81 17.42 11.86
C ASP A 56 -5.64 16.77 13.24
N ILE A 57 -6.54 15.85 13.56
CA ILE A 57 -6.33 14.94 14.70
C ILE A 57 -5.69 13.69 14.14
N ALA A 58 -4.43 13.46 14.54
CA ALA A 58 -3.77 12.19 14.33
C ALA A 58 -4.42 11.13 15.23
N ILE A 59 -4.70 9.95 14.66
CA ILE A 59 -5.29 8.84 15.40
C ILE A 59 -4.16 7.99 15.97
N ASP A 60 -3.68 8.35 17.16
CA ASP A 60 -2.52 7.70 17.79
C ASP A 60 -2.71 6.19 18.00
N SER A 61 -3.95 5.73 18.19
CA SER A 61 -4.27 4.30 18.32
C SER A 61 -4.05 3.50 17.04
N LEU A 62 -3.95 4.15 15.88
CA LEU A 62 -3.66 3.54 14.58
C LEU A 62 -2.19 3.73 14.16
N LEU A 63 -1.34 4.27 15.02
CA LEU A 63 0.08 4.47 14.71
C LEU A 63 0.77 3.14 14.41
N ILE A 64 1.37 3.03 13.22
CA ILE A 64 2.21 1.90 12.83
C ILE A 64 3.64 2.39 12.64
N ILE A 65 4.59 1.71 13.27
CA ILE A 65 6.03 1.88 13.02
C ILE A 65 6.45 0.76 12.08
N PHE A 66 6.99 1.13 10.92
CA PHE A 66 7.40 0.20 9.87
C PHE A 66 8.80 0.53 9.35
N SER A 67 9.44 -0.43 8.70
CA SER A 67 10.80 -0.29 8.17
C SER A 67 10.81 -0.51 6.66
N VAL A 68 11.50 0.37 5.93
CA VAL A 68 11.66 0.32 4.48
C VAL A 68 13.14 0.03 4.15
N SER A 69 13.38 -1.00 3.34
CA SER A 69 14.72 -1.27 2.81
C SER A 69 14.98 -0.46 1.54
N SER A 70 16.25 -0.25 1.20
CA SER A 70 16.61 0.43 -0.05
C SER A 70 16.04 -0.31 -1.26
N GLY A 71 15.28 0.39 -2.10
CA GLY A 71 14.63 -0.17 -3.29
C GLY A 71 13.24 -0.76 -3.05
N GLU A 72 12.71 -0.67 -1.82
CA GLU A 72 11.32 -1.01 -1.52
C GLU A 72 10.39 0.20 -1.71
N SER A 73 9.17 -0.09 -2.11
CA SER A 73 8.03 0.82 -2.16
C SER A 73 7.04 0.47 -1.04
N VAL A 74 6.13 1.39 -0.72
CA VAL A 74 5.19 1.25 0.41
C VAL A 74 3.76 1.33 -0.09
N TYR A 75 2.92 0.38 0.31
CA TYR A 75 1.48 0.40 0.10
C TYR A 75 0.78 0.64 1.45
N LEU A 76 -0.12 1.60 1.47
CA LEU A 76 -0.92 2.00 2.62
C LEU A 76 -2.39 1.74 2.30
N HIS A 77 -3.10 1.07 3.21
CA HIS A 77 -4.54 0.86 3.09
C HIS A 77 -5.23 1.14 4.40
N PHE A 78 -6.17 2.08 4.37
CA PHE A 78 -6.98 2.47 5.52
C PHE A 78 -8.44 2.12 5.26
N ASN A 79 -9.11 1.53 6.25
CA ASN A 79 -10.56 1.33 6.23
C ASN A 79 -11.19 1.87 7.49
N THR A 80 -12.40 2.41 7.39
CA THR A 80 -13.17 2.84 8.57
C THR A 80 -14.66 2.91 8.27
N MET A 81 -15.47 2.94 9.32
CA MET A 81 -16.84 3.44 9.23
C MET A 81 -16.82 4.96 9.48
N LEU A 82 -17.37 5.74 8.57
CA LEU A 82 -17.54 7.19 8.69
C LEU A 82 -18.98 7.50 9.09
N HIS A 83 -19.15 8.36 10.09
CA HIS A 83 -20.44 8.83 10.58
C HIS A 83 -20.55 10.35 10.42
N VAL A 84 -21.52 10.79 9.62
CA VAL A 84 -21.74 12.19 9.25
C VAL A 84 -23.17 12.57 9.64
N PRO A 85 -23.43 12.94 10.91
CA PRO A 85 -24.78 13.35 11.34
C PRO A 85 -25.19 14.72 10.79
N GLY A 86 -24.24 15.59 10.43
CA GLY A 86 -24.46 16.92 9.83
C GLY A 86 -24.26 16.93 8.30
N SER A 87 -24.21 18.12 7.67
CA SER A 87 -23.92 18.29 6.23
C SER A 87 -22.57 18.97 6.03
N VAL A 88 -21.51 18.18 5.77
CA VAL A 88 -20.13 18.70 5.77
C VAL A 88 -19.18 17.85 4.91
N SER A 89 -18.13 18.48 4.41
CA SER A 89 -16.94 17.82 3.86
C SER A 89 -16.09 17.23 4.99
N PHE A 90 -15.81 15.93 4.92
CA PHE A 90 -14.89 15.20 5.79
C PHE A 90 -13.61 14.89 5.01
N ILE A 91 -12.45 15.10 5.60
CA ILE A 91 -11.17 14.95 4.91
C ILE A 91 -10.28 13.96 5.67
N PHE A 92 -9.63 13.09 4.90
CA PHE A 92 -8.68 12.11 5.38
C PHE A 92 -7.30 12.41 4.80
N ASN A 93 -6.26 12.26 5.62
CA ASN A 93 -4.88 12.32 5.18
C ASN A 93 -4.07 11.16 5.76
N PHE A 94 -3.14 10.60 4.99
CA PHE A 94 -2.06 9.82 5.58
C PHE A 94 -1.02 10.76 6.17
N VAL A 95 -0.56 10.45 7.38
CA VAL A 95 0.50 11.19 8.07
C VAL A 95 1.68 10.26 8.23
N VAL A 96 2.79 10.55 7.56
CA VAL A 96 4.03 9.76 7.62
C VAL A 96 5.12 10.62 8.26
N ASP A 97 5.77 10.10 9.30
CA ASP A 97 6.80 10.82 10.08
C ASP A 97 6.35 12.21 10.55
N SER A 98 5.10 12.30 11.02
CA SER A 98 4.44 13.57 11.41
C SER A 98 4.23 14.57 10.26
N VAL A 99 4.39 14.15 8.99
CA VAL A 99 4.13 14.96 7.80
C VAL A 99 2.85 14.49 7.13
N ILE A 100 1.91 15.41 6.94
CA ILE A 100 0.66 15.17 6.20
C ILE A 100 1.00 15.04 4.71
N LEU A 101 0.68 13.88 4.12
CA LEU A 101 0.81 13.66 2.68
C LEU A 101 -0.34 14.39 1.97
N SER A 102 -0.04 15.55 1.39
CA SER A 102 -1.02 16.43 0.72
C SER A 102 -0.43 17.14 -0.51
N GLY A 103 -1.29 17.64 -1.40
CA GLY A 103 -0.89 18.39 -2.60
C GLY A 103 -0.82 17.52 -3.86
N SER A 104 -0.31 18.05 -4.98
CA SER A 104 -0.47 17.45 -6.32
C SER A 104 0.08 16.03 -6.51
N LEU A 105 0.95 15.57 -5.60
CA LEU A 105 1.54 14.23 -5.63
C LEU A 105 0.69 13.19 -4.87
N TYR A 106 -0.29 13.63 -4.08
CA TYR A 106 -1.14 12.79 -3.24
C TYR A 106 -2.61 13.13 -3.48
N PRO A 107 -3.52 12.14 -3.44
CA PRO A 107 -4.93 12.41 -3.61
C PRO A 107 -5.52 13.16 -2.41
N ASP A 108 -6.39 14.13 -2.69
CA ASP A 108 -7.22 14.76 -1.66
C ASP A 108 -8.47 13.89 -1.42
N TRP A 109 -8.54 13.20 -0.28
CA TRP A 109 -9.70 12.36 0.08
C TRP A 109 -10.77 13.17 0.81
N ILE A 110 -11.58 13.86 0.02
CA ILE A 110 -12.71 14.67 0.50
C ILE A 110 -14.01 13.89 0.29
N ILE A 111 -14.76 13.68 1.37
CA ILE A 111 -16.06 13.03 1.34
C ILE A 111 -17.13 14.05 1.76
N GLU A 112 -18.05 14.36 0.85
CA GLU A 112 -19.17 15.26 1.12
C GLU A 112 -20.45 14.45 1.26
N GLN A 113 -20.99 14.43 2.46
CA GLN A 113 -22.15 13.62 2.81
C GLN A 113 -23.06 14.36 3.79
N THR A 114 -24.29 13.88 3.94
CA THR A 114 -25.25 14.44 4.90
C THR A 114 -26.07 13.35 5.54
N ASN A 115 -26.13 13.36 6.87
CA ASN A 115 -26.92 12.43 7.68
C ASN A 115 -26.74 10.96 7.25
N SER A 116 -25.49 10.52 7.15
CA SER A 116 -25.15 9.20 6.62
C SER A 116 -24.09 8.48 7.45
N THR A 117 -24.06 7.16 7.27
CA THR A 117 -23.01 6.28 7.78
C THR A 117 -22.56 5.41 6.62
N LEU A 118 -21.26 5.42 6.32
CA LEU A 118 -20.71 4.70 5.18
C LEU A 118 -19.34 4.11 5.48
N ALA A 119 -19.02 3.00 4.84
CA ALA A 119 -17.68 2.43 4.85
C ALA A 119 -16.78 3.25 3.91
N VAL A 120 -15.58 3.57 4.38
CA VAL A 120 -14.55 4.30 3.63
C VAL A 120 -13.31 3.42 3.53
N SER A 121 -12.72 3.36 2.34
CA SER A 121 -11.48 2.64 2.06
C SER A 121 -10.55 3.54 1.26
N LEU A 122 -9.37 3.84 1.78
CA LEU A 122 -8.36 4.70 1.16
C LEU A 122 -7.09 3.90 0.88
N GLN A 123 -6.53 4.03 -0.32
CA GLN A 123 -5.35 3.28 -0.73
C GLN A 123 -4.33 4.25 -1.32
N LEU A 124 -3.07 4.09 -0.95
CA LEU A 124 -1.96 4.89 -1.47
C LEU A 124 -0.72 4.01 -1.65
N SER A 125 -0.12 4.08 -2.84
CA SER A 125 1.19 3.48 -3.12
C SER A 125 2.24 4.58 -3.21
N LEU A 126 3.38 4.36 -2.56
CA LEU A 126 4.52 5.27 -2.51
C LEU A 126 5.73 4.57 -3.11
N ASP A 127 6.08 4.95 -4.33
CA ASP A 127 7.14 4.28 -5.09
C ASP A 127 8.55 4.57 -4.54
N SER A 128 8.71 5.67 -3.80
CA SER A 128 10.00 6.08 -3.22
C SER A 128 9.83 6.59 -1.79
N VAL A 129 9.95 5.68 -0.82
CA VAL A 129 10.16 6.01 0.59
C VAL A 129 11.64 5.80 0.89
N SER A 130 12.27 6.73 1.62
CA SER A 130 13.67 6.58 2.00
C SER A 130 13.87 5.30 2.79
N ALA A 131 15.04 4.66 2.67
CA ALA A 131 15.35 3.52 3.52
C ALA A 131 15.45 3.98 4.99
N GLY A 132 14.78 3.27 5.91
CA GLY A 132 14.73 3.67 7.30
C GLY A 132 13.52 3.14 8.06
N VAL A 133 13.40 3.59 9.31
CA VAL A 133 12.21 3.36 10.14
C VAL A 133 11.32 4.58 10.02
N HIS A 134 10.05 4.34 9.71
CA HIS A 134 9.02 5.35 9.51
C HIS A 134 7.84 5.07 10.43
N ASN A 135 7.09 6.12 10.72
CA ASN A 135 5.78 5.97 11.34
C ASN A 135 4.68 6.44 10.39
N VAL A 136 3.51 5.80 10.47
CA VAL A 136 2.33 6.24 9.74
C VAL A 136 1.10 6.17 10.61
N THR A 137 0.24 7.16 10.44
CA THR A 137 -1.11 7.21 11.00
C THR A 137 -2.05 7.93 10.03
N ILE A 138 -3.30 8.11 10.44
CA ILE A 138 -4.33 8.85 9.71
C ILE A 138 -4.62 10.15 10.45
N GLY A 139 -4.62 11.24 9.70
CA GLY A 139 -5.19 12.52 10.10
C GLY A 139 -6.63 12.62 9.61
N ILE A 140 -7.53 13.08 10.47
CA ILE A 140 -8.92 13.40 10.10
C ILE A 140 -9.27 14.81 10.53
N TYR A 141 -10.01 15.51 9.68
CA TYR A 141 -10.62 16.79 10.02
C TYR A 141 -11.94 17.03 9.27
N SER A 142 -12.75 17.91 9.85
CA SER A 142 -14.07 18.28 9.37
C SER A 142 -14.36 19.72 9.79
N ARG A 143 -15.23 20.45 9.09
CA ARG A 143 -15.68 21.78 9.58
C ARG A 143 -16.62 21.67 10.79
N ASP A 144 -17.18 20.49 11.01
CA ASP A 144 -18.04 20.16 12.14
C ASP A 144 -17.45 19.00 12.94
N ALA A 145 -17.21 19.23 14.23
CA ALA A 145 -16.56 18.29 15.13
C ALA A 145 -17.46 17.13 15.56
N VAL A 146 -18.75 17.13 15.20
CA VAL A 146 -19.66 16.01 15.47
C VAL A 146 -19.45 14.82 14.55
N ASN A 147 -18.77 15.02 13.41
CA ASN A 147 -18.44 13.93 12.51
C ASN A 147 -17.34 13.08 13.13
N TYR A 148 -17.47 11.76 13.03
CA TYR A 148 -16.50 10.84 13.61
C TYR A 148 -16.34 9.61 12.75
N ILE A 149 -15.24 8.92 12.97
CA ILE A 149 -15.00 7.60 12.41
C ILE A 149 -15.01 6.56 13.51
N SER A 150 -15.31 5.31 13.16
CA SER A 150 -15.21 4.19 14.09
C SER A 150 -14.78 2.91 13.38
N SER A 151 -14.32 1.93 14.16
CA SER A 151 -13.93 0.60 13.63
C SER A 151 -12.94 0.70 12.47
N SER A 152 -11.81 1.34 12.76
CA SER A 152 -10.81 1.72 11.78
C SER A 152 -9.68 0.70 11.71
N SER A 153 -9.16 0.42 10.52
CA SER A 153 -7.97 -0.40 10.32
C SER A 153 -6.97 0.29 9.42
N LEU A 154 -5.68 0.10 9.72
CA LEU A 154 -4.57 0.57 8.91
C LEU A 154 -3.66 -0.62 8.58
N LEU A 155 -3.35 -0.80 7.30
CA LEU A 155 -2.44 -1.79 6.77
C LEU A 155 -1.28 -1.06 6.08
N VAL A 156 -0.06 -1.51 6.36
CA VAL A 156 1.16 -1.04 5.68
C VAL A 156 1.85 -2.25 5.09
N GLN A 157 2.27 -2.18 3.83
CA GLN A 157 3.05 -3.24 3.19
C GLN A 157 4.25 -2.63 2.50
N THR A 158 5.45 -3.22 2.68
CA THR A 158 6.57 -2.92 1.78
C THR A 158 6.64 -3.96 0.69
N TYR A 159 7.05 -3.54 -0.51
CA TYR A 159 7.15 -4.42 -1.65
C TYR A 159 8.27 -3.98 -2.60
N ILE A 160 8.77 -4.91 -3.39
CA ILE A 160 9.70 -4.64 -4.51
C ILE A 160 8.94 -4.93 -5.81
N HIS A 161 9.06 -4.03 -6.79
CA HIS A 161 8.52 -4.22 -8.14
C HIS A 161 9.29 -5.27 -8.94
#